data_AF-A0A538QDM8-F1
#
_entry.id   AF-A0A538QDM8-F1
#
_cell.length_a   1.000
_cell.length_b   1.000
_cell.length_c   1.000
_cell.angle_alpha   90.00
_cell.angle_beta   90.00
_cell.angle_gamma   90.00
#
_symmetry.space_group_name_H-M   'P 1'
#
loop_
_entity.id
_entity.type
_entity.pdbx_description
1 polymer ?
#
loop_
_entity_poly.entity_id
_entity_poly.type
_entity_poly.pdbx_seq_one_letter_code
_entity_poly.pdbx_strand_id
1 'polypeptide(L)'
;MAKQRLRKQLDRLERDLAAHTKAVERVAQRGRLSEFRPVGTEGAWPAWVLALKRQPGCYVIRDAGTRRVLYIGSAKKDLYDTMTRHFQTWRRGKQWWKGMRGPGAHDPGLVYQRSRSEVAIQLTEKDERLEVEAALIERFAPRDNLVLHPDGIAEADPDLAGEPDAHDMAFGDEAFGDEVLGDEEIPF
;
A
#
# COMPACT_ATOMS: atom_id res chain seq x y z
N MET A 1 32.36 -18.51 -28.36
CA MET A 1 31.29 -18.80 -27.37
C MET A 1 30.86 -17.59 -26.54
N ALA A 2 31.76 -16.82 -25.91
CA ALA A 2 31.38 -15.68 -25.05
C ALA A 2 30.65 -14.53 -25.77
N LYS A 3 31.11 -14.16 -26.98
CA LYS A 3 30.51 -13.08 -27.80
C LYS A 3 29.04 -13.33 -28.16
N GLN A 4 28.66 -14.58 -28.37
CA GLN A 4 27.28 -14.97 -28.71
C GLN A 4 26.36 -14.96 -27.48
N ARG A 5 26.90 -15.24 -26.28
CA ARG A 5 26.16 -15.09 -25.00
C ARG A 5 25.90 -13.61 -24.69
N LEU A 6 26.92 -12.76 -24.83
CA LEU A 6 26.79 -11.31 -24.61
C LEU A 6 25.76 -10.68 -25.55
N ARG A 7 25.76 -11.06 -26.84
CA ARG A 7 24.78 -10.55 -27.80
C ARG A 7 23.34 -10.94 -27.44
N LYS A 8 23.11 -12.20 -27.07
CA LYS A 8 21.80 -12.65 -26.56
C LYS A 8 21.35 -11.91 -25.29
N GLN A 9 22.29 -11.56 -24.41
CA GLN A 9 22.00 -10.76 -23.21
C GLN A 9 21.62 -9.33 -23.59
N LEU A 10 22.32 -8.70 -24.53
CA LEU A 10 22.00 -7.36 -25.02
C LEU A 10 20.61 -7.32 -25.66
N ASP A 11 20.31 -8.27 -26.57
CA ASP A 11 19.01 -8.36 -27.24
C ASP A 11 17.85 -8.61 -26.25
N ARG A 12 18.13 -9.24 -25.09
CA ARG A 12 17.17 -9.39 -24.01
C ARG A 12 16.97 -8.07 -23.26
N LEU A 13 18.06 -7.39 -22.90
CA LEU A 13 18.00 -6.10 -22.20
C LEU A 13 17.31 -5.03 -23.04
N GLU A 14 17.57 -4.98 -24.35
CA GLU A 14 16.91 -4.03 -25.26
C GLU A 14 15.40 -4.28 -25.34
N ARG A 15 14.97 -5.56 -25.40
CA ARG A 15 13.56 -5.93 -25.35
C ARG A 15 12.91 -5.58 -24.02
N ASP A 16 13.60 -5.87 -22.91
CA ASP A 16 13.13 -5.56 -21.57
C ASP A 16 13.01 -4.03 -21.36
N LEU A 17 13.97 -3.25 -21.88
CA LEU A 17 13.96 -1.79 -21.86
C LEU A 17 12.81 -1.24 -22.73
N ALA A 18 12.63 -1.74 -23.94
CA ALA A 18 11.53 -1.31 -24.82
C ALA A 18 10.16 -1.63 -24.21
N ALA A 19 10.01 -2.81 -23.60
CA ALA A 19 8.80 -3.18 -22.87
C ALA A 19 8.57 -2.28 -21.65
N HIS A 20 9.62 -1.95 -20.90
CA HIS A 20 9.56 -1.00 -19.79
C HIS A 20 9.14 0.39 -20.26
N THR A 21 9.78 0.94 -21.29
CA THR A 21 9.44 2.27 -21.84
C THR A 21 7.99 2.32 -22.31
N LYS A 22 7.52 1.33 -23.06
CA LYS A 22 6.12 1.26 -23.50
C LYS A 22 5.13 1.10 -22.34
N ALA A 23 5.52 0.39 -21.28
CA ALA A 23 4.71 0.27 -20.07
C ALA A 23 4.67 1.60 -19.29
N VAL A 24 5.81 2.30 -19.20
CA VAL A 24 5.89 3.66 -18.67
C VAL A 24 4.98 4.56 -19.48
N GLU A 25 5.10 4.64 -20.81
CA GLU A 25 4.25 5.48 -21.68
C GLU A 25 2.75 5.22 -21.48
N ARG A 26 2.35 3.96 -21.31
CA ARG A 26 0.96 3.58 -21.03
C ARG A 26 0.47 3.98 -19.64
N VAL A 27 1.37 4.24 -18.70
CA VAL A 27 1.10 4.72 -17.34
C VAL A 27 1.32 6.24 -17.24
N ALA A 28 2.19 6.79 -18.09
CA ALA A 28 2.82 8.10 -18.01
C ALA A 28 2.06 9.15 -18.83
N GLN A 29 0.81 9.40 -18.47
CA GLN A 29 0.22 10.70 -18.81
C GLN A 29 0.47 11.64 -17.62
N ARG A 30 1.49 12.49 -17.74
CA ARG A 30 1.75 13.53 -16.73
C ARG A 30 0.50 14.40 -16.59
N GLY A 31 0.12 14.68 -15.34
CA GLY A 31 -1.07 15.50 -15.05
C GLY A 31 -2.42 14.81 -15.28
N ARG A 32 -2.45 13.50 -15.60
CA ARG A 32 -3.70 12.74 -15.71
C ARG A 32 -3.59 11.39 -15.01
N LEU A 33 -4.62 11.08 -14.22
CA LEU A 33 -4.77 9.76 -13.62
C LEU A 33 -4.99 8.70 -14.71
N SER A 34 -4.17 7.65 -14.69
CA SER A 34 -4.29 6.51 -15.59
C SER A 34 -5.59 5.74 -15.34
N GLU A 35 -5.91 4.82 -16.25
CA GLU A 35 -6.93 3.81 -15.97
C GLU A 35 -6.53 2.95 -14.76
N PHE A 36 -7.53 2.48 -14.02
CA PHE A 36 -7.36 1.50 -12.97
C PHE A 36 -6.98 0.16 -13.58
N ARG A 37 -5.91 -0.45 -13.07
CA ARG A 37 -5.39 -1.73 -13.55
C ARG A 37 -5.27 -2.73 -12.41
N PRO A 38 -5.59 -4.01 -12.64
CA PRO A 38 -5.40 -5.03 -11.63
C PRO A 38 -3.91 -5.18 -11.31
N VAL A 39 -3.62 -5.26 -10.01
CA VAL A 39 -2.26 -5.51 -9.52
C VAL A 39 -1.90 -6.99 -9.67
N GLY A 40 -2.92 -7.86 -9.73
CA GLY A 40 -2.79 -9.30 -9.99
C GLY A 40 -2.71 -10.13 -8.71
N THR A 41 -2.45 -11.42 -8.87
CA THR A 41 -2.32 -12.38 -7.76
C THR A 41 -0.89 -12.46 -7.25
N GLU A 42 -0.65 -13.26 -6.21
CA GLU A 42 0.68 -13.50 -5.64
C GLU A 42 1.75 -13.88 -6.68
N GLY A 43 3.01 -13.62 -6.36
CA GLY A 43 4.15 -13.86 -7.25
C GLY A 43 4.62 -12.59 -7.96
N ALA A 44 5.13 -12.73 -9.18
CA ALA A 44 5.80 -11.66 -9.91
C ALA A 44 4.90 -10.43 -10.13
N TRP A 45 5.48 -9.24 -10.05
CA TRP A 45 4.78 -7.99 -10.34
C TRP A 45 4.51 -7.84 -11.85
N PRO A 46 3.37 -7.27 -12.27
CA PRO A 46 3.11 -6.96 -13.67
C PRO A 46 4.14 -5.98 -14.21
N ALA A 47 4.42 -6.05 -15.52
CA ALA A 47 5.37 -5.15 -16.18
C ALA A 47 5.06 -3.66 -15.95
N TRP A 48 3.77 -3.28 -15.88
CA TRP A 48 3.35 -1.91 -15.62
C TRP A 48 3.67 -1.45 -14.18
N VAL A 49 3.71 -2.36 -13.21
CA VAL A 49 4.13 -2.05 -11.84
C VAL A 49 5.64 -1.87 -11.78
N LEU A 50 6.39 -2.76 -12.45
CA LEU A 50 7.85 -2.63 -12.55
C LEU A 50 8.29 -1.35 -13.26
N ALA A 51 7.45 -0.83 -14.16
CA ALA A 51 7.63 0.45 -14.84
C ALA A 51 7.66 1.66 -13.89
N LEU A 52 7.12 1.53 -12.68
CA LEU A 52 7.05 2.61 -11.69
C LEU A 52 8.36 2.85 -10.93
N LYS A 53 9.36 1.98 -11.11
CA LYS A 53 10.66 2.12 -10.44
C LYS A 53 11.28 3.46 -10.76
N ARG A 54 11.74 4.15 -9.72
CA ARG A 54 12.39 5.47 -9.81
C ARG A 54 11.51 6.57 -10.42
N GLN A 55 10.19 6.37 -10.47
CA GLN A 55 9.24 7.38 -10.93
C GLN A 55 8.59 8.08 -9.73
N PRO A 56 8.55 9.42 -9.69
CA PRO A 56 7.71 10.16 -8.76
C PRO A 56 6.26 10.25 -9.24
N GLY A 57 5.34 10.44 -8.30
CA GLY A 57 3.93 10.66 -8.60
C GLY A 57 3.00 10.22 -7.49
N CYS A 58 1.73 10.04 -7.84
CA CYS A 58 0.66 9.56 -6.98
C CYS A 58 0.11 8.22 -7.46
N TYR A 59 -0.38 7.42 -6.52
CA TYR A 59 -1.10 6.18 -6.79
C TYR A 59 -2.44 6.19 -6.05
N VAL A 60 -3.44 5.57 -6.67
CA VAL A 60 -4.81 5.46 -6.15
C VAL A 60 -5.16 3.97 -6.11
N ILE A 61 -5.41 3.43 -4.92
CA ILE A 61 -5.78 2.04 -4.69
C ILE A 61 -7.30 1.96 -4.54
N ARG A 62 -7.92 1.02 -5.25
CA ARG A 62 -9.36 0.81 -5.28
C ARG A 62 -9.68 -0.68 -5.13
N ASP A 63 -10.76 -1.02 -4.43
CA ASP A 63 -11.28 -2.39 -4.41
C ASP A 63 -11.92 -2.72 -5.78
N ALA A 64 -11.51 -3.83 -6.38
CA ALA A 64 -11.95 -4.24 -7.71
C ALA A 64 -13.44 -4.62 -7.76
N GLY A 65 -14.00 -5.11 -6.65
CA GLY A 65 -15.39 -5.56 -6.56
C GLY A 65 -16.35 -4.40 -6.30
N THR A 66 -16.07 -3.57 -5.29
CA THR A 66 -16.93 -2.45 -4.88
C THR A 66 -16.64 -1.17 -5.65
N ARG A 67 -15.49 -1.09 -6.34
CA ARG A 67 -14.98 0.14 -6.98
C ARG A 67 -14.79 1.30 -6.01
N ARG A 68 -14.77 1.06 -4.70
CA ARG A 68 -14.50 2.07 -3.68
C ARG A 68 -13.01 2.38 -3.63
N VAL A 69 -12.65 3.67 -3.68
CA VAL A 69 -11.26 4.08 -3.48
C VAL A 69 -10.90 3.88 -2.01
N LEU A 70 -9.88 3.06 -1.79
CA LEU A 70 -9.43 2.68 -0.45
C LEU A 70 -8.41 3.69 0.05
N TYR A 71 -7.40 3.98 -0.77
CA TYR A 71 -6.26 4.76 -0.33
C TYR A 71 -5.56 5.46 -1.48
N ILE A 72 -5.05 6.65 -1.19
CA ILE A 72 -4.28 7.49 -2.09
C ILE A 72 -2.97 7.82 -1.39
N GLY A 73 -1.87 7.68 -2.11
CA GLY A 73 -0.56 8.07 -1.60
C GLY A 73 0.32 8.63 -2.70
N SER A 74 1.41 9.27 -2.30
CA SER A 74 2.42 9.77 -3.23
C SER A 74 3.83 9.31 -2.90
N ALA A 75 4.71 9.34 -3.90
CA ALA A 75 6.11 9.01 -3.76
C ALA A 75 6.99 10.10 -4.39
N LYS A 76 8.00 10.55 -3.65
CA LYS A 76 8.95 11.58 -4.13
C LYS A 76 9.98 11.03 -5.13
N LYS A 77 10.31 9.74 -5.06
CA LYS A 77 11.42 9.16 -5.83
C LYS A 77 11.08 7.84 -6.48
N ASP A 78 10.30 6.99 -5.79
CA ASP A 78 10.03 5.64 -6.25
C ASP A 78 8.61 5.20 -5.90
N LEU A 79 7.73 5.27 -6.91
CA LEU A 79 6.35 4.78 -6.82
C LEU A 79 6.30 3.27 -6.64
N TYR A 80 7.19 2.50 -7.27
CA TYR A 80 7.20 1.04 -7.13
C TYR A 80 7.41 0.63 -5.66
N ASP A 81 8.46 1.15 -5.01
CA ASP A 81 8.78 0.77 -3.63
C ASP A 81 7.72 1.26 -2.63
N THR A 82 7.17 2.45 -2.87
CA THR A 82 6.16 3.05 -1.98
C THR A 82 4.81 2.35 -2.12
N MET A 83 4.34 2.15 -3.36
CA MET A 83 3.04 1.53 -3.63
C MET A 83 3.04 0.04 -3.28
N THR A 84 4.07 -0.72 -3.67
CA THR A 84 4.09 -2.18 -3.44
C THR A 84 4.12 -2.55 -1.97
N ARG A 85 4.54 -1.64 -1.09
CA ARG A 85 4.48 -1.79 0.36
C ARG A 85 3.07 -2.10 0.87
N HIS A 86 2.05 -1.51 0.27
CA HIS A 86 0.65 -1.72 0.63
C HIS A 86 0.10 -3.08 0.20
N PHE A 87 0.88 -3.89 -0.51
CA PHE A 87 0.50 -5.23 -0.95
C PHE A 87 1.42 -6.31 -0.39
N GLN A 88 2.38 -5.93 0.46
CA GLN A 88 3.31 -6.85 1.11
C GLN A 88 2.89 -7.01 2.56
N THR A 89 2.55 -8.23 2.98
CA THR A 89 2.35 -8.54 4.40
C THR A 89 3.67 -8.38 5.13
N TRP A 90 3.79 -7.31 5.92
CA TRP A 90 4.94 -7.14 6.81
C TRP A 90 4.87 -8.20 7.89
N ARG A 91 5.82 -9.15 7.90
CA ARG A 91 6.10 -9.90 9.14
C ARG A 91 6.45 -8.85 10.20
N ARG A 92 5.58 -8.66 11.19
CA ARG A 92 5.67 -7.75 12.36
C ARG A 92 7.00 -7.77 13.14
N GLY A 93 8.00 -8.57 12.74
CA GLY A 93 9.30 -8.72 13.40
C GLY A 93 10.36 -7.65 13.09
N LYS A 94 10.10 -6.65 12.23
CA LYS A 94 11.06 -5.54 12.03
C LYS A 94 10.88 -4.49 13.13
N GLN A 95 11.49 -4.77 14.29
CA GLN A 95 11.49 -3.97 15.52
C GLN A 95 12.11 -2.57 15.39
N TRP A 96 12.63 -2.16 14.23
CA TRP A 96 13.31 -0.87 14.08
C TRP A 96 12.38 0.36 14.06
N TRP A 97 11.05 0.16 13.96
CA TRP A 97 10.05 1.23 14.07
C TRP A 97 9.45 1.38 15.48
N LYS A 98 9.83 0.55 16.46
CA LYS A 98 9.40 0.73 17.87
C LYS A 98 10.03 2.03 18.39
N GLY A 99 9.26 3.11 18.41
CA GLY A 99 9.65 4.40 18.99
C GLY A 99 9.68 5.61 18.05
N MET A 100 9.42 5.43 16.74
CA MET A 100 9.50 6.53 15.75
C MET A 100 8.14 7.18 15.42
N ARG A 101 7.13 7.05 16.28
CA ARG A 101 5.81 7.68 16.10
C ARG A 101 5.81 9.11 16.65
N GLY A 102 6.11 10.07 15.79
CA GLY A 102 5.70 11.46 15.99
C GLY A 102 4.25 11.67 15.51
N PRO A 103 3.52 12.67 16.04
CA PRO A 103 2.23 13.08 15.48
C PRO A 103 2.45 13.50 14.01
N GLY A 104 1.76 12.86 13.07
CA GLY A 104 1.88 13.15 11.63
C GLY A 104 2.74 12.18 10.81
N ALA A 105 3.21 11.07 11.38
CA ALA A 105 3.83 9.99 10.60
C ALA A 105 2.76 9.06 10.00
N HIS A 106 2.65 9.03 8.66
CA HIS A 106 1.75 8.12 7.93
C HIS A 106 1.93 6.67 8.39
N ASP A 107 0.83 6.00 8.75
CA ASP A 107 0.85 4.63 9.22
C ASP A 107 1.38 3.70 8.09
N PRO A 108 2.52 3.00 8.29
CA PRO A 108 3.02 2.05 7.29
C PRO A 108 2.16 0.77 7.18
N GLY A 109 0.96 0.74 7.80
CA GLY A 109 0.25 -0.46 8.24
C GLY A 109 -1.01 -0.88 7.46
N LEU A 110 -1.48 -0.12 6.46
CA LEU A 110 -2.62 -0.55 5.65
C LEU A 110 -2.15 -1.45 4.49
N VAL A 111 -2.46 -2.74 4.61
CA VAL A 111 -2.18 -3.76 3.59
C VAL A 111 -3.47 -4.16 2.90
N TYR A 112 -3.48 -4.15 1.57
CA TYR A 112 -4.60 -4.55 0.72
C TYR A 112 -4.34 -5.89 0.06
N GLN A 113 -5.41 -6.65 -0.17
CA GLN A 113 -5.33 -7.90 -0.92
C GLN A 113 -5.08 -7.59 -2.40
N ARG A 114 -3.91 -7.99 -2.92
CA ARG A 114 -3.46 -7.70 -4.28
C ARG A 114 -4.46 -8.21 -5.35
N SER A 115 -5.04 -9.39 -5.13
CA SER A 115 -6.02 -10.02 -6.01
C SER A 115 -7.35 -9.25 -6.10
N ARG A 116 -7.66 -8.42 -5.09
CA ARG A 116 -8.87 -7.61 -5.00
C ARG A 116 -8.61 -6.13 -5.25
N SER A 117 -7.39 -5.75 -5.61
CA SER A 117 -7.00 -4.34 -5.73
C SER A 117 -6.72 -3.98 -7.18
N GLU A 118 -7.25 -2.82 -7.57
CA GLU A 118 -6.87 -2.11 -8.78
C GLU A 118 -6.16 -0.82 -8.41
N VAL A 119 -5.22 -0.41 -9.26
CA VAL A 119 -4.46 0.81 -9.03
C VAL A 119 -4.45 1.68 -10.27
N ALA A 120 -4.64 2.97 -10.06
CA ALA A 120 -4.38 4.01 -11.04
C ALA A 120 -3.19 4.87 -10.59
N ILE A 121 -2.44 5.41 -11.56
CA ILE A 121 -1.21 6.15 -11.33
C ILE A 121 -1.31 7.51 -12.02
N GLN A 122 -0.81 8.55 -11.36
CA GLN A 122 -0.59 9.85 -11.96
C GLN A 122 0.87 10.24 -11.75
N LEU A 123 1.66 10.25 -12.82
CA LEU A 123 3.04 10.74 -12.75
C LEU A 123 3.03 12.27 -12.63
N THR A 124 3.88 12.79 -11.76
CA THR A 124 4.01 14.22 -11.48
C THR A 124 5.49 14.58 -11.39
N GLU A 125 5.82 15.86 -11.41
CA GLU A 125 7.12 16.27 -10.89
C GLU A 125 7.17 16.05 -9.37
N LYS A 126 8.38 15.97 -8.82
CA LYS A 126 8.60 15.58 -7.41
C LYS A 126 7.94 16.52 -6.41
N ASP A 127 7.86 17.80 -6.77
CA ASP A 127 7.39 18.86 -5.89
C ASP A 127 5.88 19.08 -6.01
N GLU A 128 5.28 18.75 -7.15
CA GLU A 128 3.83 18.84 -7.40
C GLU A 128 3.03 17.69 -6.78
N ARG A 129 3.70 16.59 -6.39
CA ARG A 129 3.02 15.36 -5.95
C ARG A 129 2.07 15.58 -4.78
N LEU A 130 2.38 16.52 -3.87
CA LEU A 130 1.59 16.75 -2.66
C LEU A 130 0.28 17.47 -2.98
N GLU A 131 0.33 18.43 -3.90
CA GLU A 131 -0.86 19.13 -4.38
C GLU A 131 -1.76 18.17 -5.17
N VAL A 132 -1.16 17.32 -6.00
CA VAL A 132 -1.88 16.29 -6.76
C VAL A 132 -2.51 15.25 -5.82
N GLU A 133 -1.77 14.80 -4.79
CA GLU A 133 -2.29 13.89 -3.77
C GLU A 133 -3.48 14.50 -3.03
N ALA A 134 -3.37 15.76 -2.59
CA ALA A 134 -4.46 16.47 -1.92
C ALA A 134 -5.70 16.59 -2.82
N ALA A 135 -5.52 16.99 -4.08
CA ALA A 135 -6.63 17.09 -5.04
C ALA A 135 -7.28 15.73 -5.33
N LEU A 136 -6.50 14.64 -5.35
CA LEU A 136 -7.04 13.29 -5.51
C LEU A 136 -7.82 12.83 -4.25
N ILE A 137 -7.31 13.13 -3.05
CA ILE A 137 -7.99 12.83 -1.79
C ILE A 137 -9.33 13.59 -1.72
N GLU A 138 -9.33 14.88 -2.00
CA GLU A 138 -10.55 15.70 -2.04
C GLU A 138 -11.55 15.16 -3.07
N ARG A 139 -11.08 14.80 -4.26
CA ARG A 139 -11.93 14.28 -5.33
C ARG A 139 -12.56 12.92 -5.01
N PHE A 140 -11.82 12.03 -4.38
CA PHE A 140 -12.22 10.62 -4.24
C PHE A 140 -12.69 10.23 -2.84
N ALA A 141 -12.46 11.08 -1.83
CA ALA A 141 -12.77 10.82 -0.42
C ALA A 141 -12.43 9.36 -0.03
N PRO A 142 -11.16 8.95 -0.18
CA PRO A 142 -10.74 7.56 0.02
C PRO A 142 -11.01 7.10 1.45
N ARG A 143 -11.46 5.85 1.60
CA ARG A 143 -11.88 5.27 2.89
C ARG A 143 -10.81 5.37 3.99
N ASP A 144 -9.55 5.11 3.62
CA ASP A 144 -8.47 4.88 4.56
C ASP A 144 -7.44 6.03 4.61
N ASN A 145 -7.59 7.11 3.83
CA ASN A 145 -6.81 8.31 4.10
C ASN A 145 -7.46 9.03 5.28
N LEU A 146 -6.80 8.96 6.43
CA LEU A 146 -7.19 9.75 7.59
C LEU A 146 -7.21 11.22 7.19
N VAL A 147 -8.41 11.81 7.09
CA VAL A 147 -8.58 13.25 7.14
C VAL A 147 -8.21 13.64 8.55
N LEU A 148 -6.98 14.09 8.75
CA LEU A 148 -6.59 14.72 10.01
C LEU A 148 -7.36 16.03 10.10
N HIS A 149 -8.48 16.01 10.83
CA HIS A 149 -9.05 17.25 11.33
C HIS A 149 -8.00 17.95 12.22
N PRO A 150 -7.97 19.29 12.25
CA PRO A 150 -6.95 20.07 12.98
C PRO A 150 -6.88 19.80 14.50
N ASP A 151 -7.83 19.03 15.03
CA ASP A 151 -7.92 18.54 16.42
C ASP A 151 -7.31 17.14 16.63
N GLY A 152 -6.81 16.48 15.58
CA GLY A 152 -6.13 15.19 15.66
C GLY A 152 -7.05 13.99 15.83
N ILE A 153 -8.36 14.17 15.65
CA ILE A 153 -9.34 13.09 15.71
C ILE A 153 -9.58 12.58 14.28
N ALA A 154 -9.13 11.36 14.01
CA ALA A 154 -9.54 10.66 12.80
C ALA A 154 -10.95 10.10 13.03
N GLU A 155 -11.97 10.71 12.43
CA GLU A 155 -13.29 10.10 12.39
C GLU A 155 -13.23 8.87 11.48
N ALA A 156 -13.48 7.70 12.06
CA ALA A 156 -13.72 6.50 11.29
C ALA A 156 -15.05 6.67 10.54
N ASP A 157 -15.06 6.29 9.27
CA ASP A 157 -16.28 6.19 8.47
C ASP A 157 -17.32 5.33 9.23
N PRO A 158 -18.52 5.84 9.56
CA PRO A 158 -19.52 5.09 10.30
C PRO A 158 -19.97 3.80 9.58
N ASP A 159 -19.78 3.70 8.26
CA ASP A 159 -20.05 2.48 7.49
C ASP A 159 -19.00 1.36 7.71
N LEU A 160 -17.87 1.65 8.37
CA LEU A 160 -16.89 0.65 8.81
C LEU A 160 -17.25 0.00 10.16
N ALA A 161 -18.29 0.47 10.85
CA ALA A 161 -18.87 -0.21 12.02
C ALA A 161 -19.75 -1.42 11.63
N GLY A 162 -19.48 -2.03 10.46
CA GLY A 162 -20.11 -3.27 10.04
C GLY A 162 -19.82 -4.37 11.05
N GLU A 163 -20.88 -5.05 11.49
CA GLU A 163 -20.86 -6.07 12.52
C GLU A 163 -19.71 -7.08 12.31
N PRO A 164 -19.01 -7.49 13.39
CA PRO A 164 -17.99 -8.52 13.29
C PRO A 164 -18.62 -9.79 12.71
N ASP A 165 -18.06 -10.25 11.59
CA ASP A 165 -18.46 -11.48 10.92
C ASP A 165 -18.36 -12.64 11.94
N ALA A 166 -19.50 -13.26 12.27
CA ALA A 166 -19.65 -14.22 13.36
C ALA A 166 -18.86 -15.53 13.15
N HIS A 167 -18.08 -15.62 12.07
CA HIS A 167 -17.33 -16.81 11.68
C HIS A 167 -15.88 -16.88 12.18
N ASP A 168 -15.32 -15.82 12.80
CA ASP A 168 -13.93 -15.83 13.31
C ASP A 168 -13.79 -16.17 14.81
N MET A 169 -14.90 -16.49 15.49
CA MET A 169 -14.92 -16.85 16.92
C MET A 169 -15.04 -18.36 17.12
N ALA A 170 -14.00 -19.11 16.74
CA ALA A 170 -13.86 -20.51 17.13
C ALA A 170 -12.38 -20.87 17.35
N PHE A 171 -11.82 -20.40 18.46
CA PHE A 171 -10.65 -21.03 19.07
C PHE A 171 -10.93 -21.29 20.56
N GLY A 172 -11.26 -22.56 20.83
CA GLY A 172 -10.74 -23.32 21.98
C GLY A 172 -11.14 -22.86 23.37
N ASP A 173 -12.29 -23.37 23.82
CA ASP A 173 -12.53 -23.75 25.22
C ASP A 173 -11.39 -24.69 25.68
N GLU A 174 -10.55 -24.25 26.62
CA GLU A 174 -9.96 -25.16 27.62
C GLU A 174 -9.88 -24.45 28.98
N ALA A 175 -10.61 -25.04 29.92
CA ALA A 175 -10.73 -24.64 31.30
C ALA A 175 -9.49 -25.03 32.11
N PHE A 176 -9.00 -24.10 32.92
CA PHE A 176 -8.30 -24.33 34.19
C PHE A 176 -8.83 -23.24 35.13
N GLY A 177 -9.53 -23.53 36.22
CA GLY A 177 -9.17 -24.50 37.25
C GLY A 177 -8.84 -23.68 38.49
N ASP A 178 -9.86 -23.54 39.34
CA ASP A 178 -9.88 -22.84 40.62
C ASP A 178 -8.73 -23.30 41.54
N GLU A 179 -7.92 -22.38 42.08
CA GLU A 179 -7.23 -22.59 43.36
C GLU A 179 -6.90 -21.26 44.04
N VAL A 180 -7.51 -21.13 45.23
CA VAL A 180 -7.35 -20.09 46.25
C VAL A 180 -5.94 -20.13 46.86
N LEU A 181 -5.44 -18.98 47.34
CA LEU A 181 -4.41 -18.72 48.39
C LEU A 181 -3.64 -17.46 47.96
N GLY A 182 -3.39 -16.41 48.74
CA GLY A 182 -3.61 -16.04 50.13
C GLY A 182 -2.90 -14.69 50.31
N ASP A 183 -3.37 -13.86 51.24
CA ASP A 183 -2.80 -12.54 51.55
C ASP A 183 -1.31 -12.64 51.88
N GLU A 184 -0.45 -11.86 51.21
CA GLU A 184 0.86 -11.51 51.73
C GLU A 184 1.25 -10.07 51.36
N GLU A 185 1.80 -9.39 52.37
CA GLU A 185 1.99 -7.96 52.52
C GLU A 185 3.03 -7.36 51.56
N ILE A 186 2.79 -6.11 51.18
CA ILE A 186 3.73 -5.23 50.48
C ILE A 186 4.62 -4.55 51.53
N PRO A 187 5.95 -4.70 51.52
CA PRO A 187 6.82 -3.82 52.27
C PRO A 187 7.22 -2.59 51.43
N PHE A 188 7.30 -1.45 52.13
CA PHE A 188 7.65 -0.11 51.68
C PHE A 188 9.00 0.01 50.97
#